data_AF-A0A1W9IYE7-F1
#
_entry.id   AF-A0A1W9IYE7-F1
#
_cell.length_a   1.000
_cell.length_b   1.000
_cell.length_c   1.000
_cell.angle_alpha   90.00
_cell.angle_beta   90.00
_cell.angle_gamma   90.00
#
_symmetry.space_group_name_H-M   'P 1'
#
loop_
_entity.id
_entity.type
_entity.pdbx_description
1 polymer ?
#
loop_
_entity_poly.entity_id
_entity_poly.type
_entity_poly.pdbx_seq_one_letter_code
_entity_poly.pdbx_strand_id
1 'polypeptide(L)'
;MDQHKHNQPTVADDVNARELLRRAFDNTARWPKEFNGFTADLTVNVNGKETSGPVLVKSPREVSVQLGDADTQKWAQEQLGMIAVHRGPRSFEESDGKYSLTMEEDGHPLGTKLIIHGSNSFYRLKNNRITQINRTMAHPGMTPFAFTINVEESAVTQDQKNLTTRYTVYYYSPTDGKLNNVESFTDTHTRLGASDLPATRRIISYENGTVTVKNLTFTNHRLL
;
A
#
# COMPACT_ATOMS: atom_id res chain seq x y z
N MET A 1 -23.36 -13.54 -18.71
CA MET A 1 -22.65 -12.39 -19.30
C MET A 1 -23.30 -11.14 -18.74
N ASP A 2 -22.90 -10.73 -17.52
CA ASP A 2 -23.32 -9.45 -16.97
C ASP A 2 -22.15 -8.50 -17.09
N GLN A 3 -22.19 -7.66 -18.13
CA GLN A 3 -21.30 -6.53 -18.24
C GLN A 3 -21.63 -5.57 -17.11
N HIS A 4 -20.75 -5.49 -16.10
CA HIS A 4 -20.74 -4.38 -15.17
C HIS A 4 -20.65 -3.09 -15.96
N LYS A 5 -21.78 -2.41 -16.15
CA LYS A 5 -21.82 -1.02 -16.61
C LYS A 5 -21.08 -0.21 -15.56
N HIS A 6 -19.83 0.13 -15.87
CA HIS A 6 -19.08 1.14 -15.15
C HIS A 6 -19.87 2.44 -15.34
N ASN A 7 -20.59 2.89 -14.32
CA ASN A 7 -21.15 4.24 -14.31
C ASN A 7 -19.95 5.18 -14.41
N GLN A 8 -19.67 5.67 -15.62
CA GLN A 8 -18.68 6.72 -15.79
C GLN A 8 -19.18 7.91 -14.98
N PRO A 9 -18.38 8.43 -14.05
CA PRO A 9 -18.75 9.63 -13.33
C PRO A 9 -18.97 10.74 -14.35
N THR A 10 -20.10 11.45 -14.23
CA THR A 10 -20.49 12.59 -15.08
C THR A 10 -19.63 13.84 -14.85
N VAL A 11 -18.58 13.71 -14.03
CA VAL A 11 -17.68 14.79 -13.62
C VAL A 11 -16.58 14.92 -14.66
N ALA A 12 -16.43 16.14 -15.20
CA ALA A 12 -15.34 16.47 -16.12
C ALA A 12 -13.99 16.32 -15.41
N ASP A 13 -13.04 15.74 -16.13
CA ASP A 13 -11.70 15.49 -15.64
C ASP A 13 -10.88 16.79 -15.60
N ASP A 14 -10.27 17.08 -14.44
CA ASP A 14 -9.42 18.25 -14.24
C ASP A 14 -7.97 17.92 -14.62
N VAL A 15 -7.46 18.60 -15.65
CA VAL A 15 -6.09 18.44 -16.16
C VAL A 15 -5.04 18.71 -15.09
N ASN A 16 -5.26 19.72 -14.24
CA ASN A 16 -4.31 20.07 -13.17
C ASN A 16 -4.28 18.99 -12.09
N ALA A 17 -5.46 18.47 -11.70
CA ALA A 17 -5.56 17.35 -10.76
C ALA A 17 -4.85 16.11 -11.33
N ARG A 18 -5.07 15.81 -12.61
CA ARG A 18 -4.39 14.70 -13.30
C ARG A 18 -2.89 14.85 -13.32
N GLU A 19 -2.37 16.02 -13.69
CA GLU A 19 -0.93 16.26 -13.71
C GLU A 19 -0.30 16.19 -12.32
N LEU A 20 -1.00 16.68 -11.30
CA LEU A 20 -0.53 16.60 -9.92
C LEU A 20 -0.44 15.14 -9.44
N LEU A 21 -1.47 14.34 -9.70
CA LEU A 21 -1.45 12.91 -9.36
C LEU A 21 -0.42 12.13 -10.17
N ARG A 22 -0.29 12.41 -11.48
CA ARG A 22 0.72 11.80 -12.34
C ARG A 22 2.13 12.08 -11.82
N ARG A 23 2.44 13.33 -11.46
CA ARG A 23 3.74 13.67 -10.86
C ARG A 23 4.01 12.91 -9.57
N ALA A 24 3.01 12.76 -8.70
CA ALA A 24 3.16 11.95 -7.49
C ALA A 24 3.33 10.46 -7.79
N PHE A 25 2.60 9.95 -8.76
CA PHE A 25 2.72 8.58 -9.24
C PHE A 25 4.12 8.31 -9.79
N ASP A 26 4.62 9.15 -10.69
CA ASP A 26 5.92 8.99 -11.34
C ASP A 26 7.07 9.14 -10.34
N ASN A 27 6.89 9.93 -9.29
CA ASN A 27 7.86 10.08 -8.20
C ASN A 27 7.73 9.02 -7.10
N THR A 28 6.84 8.04 -7.23
CA THR A 28 6.74 6.92 -6.29
C THR A 28 7.64 5.78 -6.77
N ALA A 29 8.55 5.31 -5.91
CA ALA A 29 9.43 4.19 -6.22
C ALA A 29 8.59 2.92 -6.44
N ARG A 30 8.88 2.18 -7.51
CA ARG A 30 8.30 0.87 -7.84
C ARG A 30 9.41 -0.04 -8.33
N TRP A 31 9.18 -1.34 -8.29
CA TRP A 31 10.02 -2.32 -8.96
C TRP A 31 9.97 -2.09 -10.48
N PRO A 32 11.07 -2.36 -11.19
CA PRO A 32 11.16 -2.15 -12.63
C PRO A 32 10.17 -3.05 -13.37
N LYS A 33 9.86 -2.71 -14.63
CA LYS A 33 8.93 -3.46 -15.47
C LYS A 33 9.39 -4.91 -15.70
N GLU A 34 10.70 -5.11 -15.70
CA GLU A 34 11.43 -6.35 -15.92
C GLU A 34 11.58 -7.17 -14.62
N PHE A 35 10.96 -6.72 -13.53
CA PHE A 35 10.99 -7.42 -12.25
C PHE A 35 10.22 -8.74 -12.32
N ASN A 36 10.93 -9.85 -12.23
CA ASN A 36 10.35 -11.19 -12.26
C ASN A 36 10.07 -11.78 -10.87
N GLY A 37 10.51 -11.09 -9.81
CA GLY A 37 10.34 -11.51 -8.44
C GLY A 37 11.63 -11.61 -7.65
N PHE A 38 11.49 -12.02 -6.39
CA PHE A 38 12.61 -12.34 -5.51
C PHE A 38 12.28 -13.50 -4.57
N THR A 39 13.33 -14.13 -4.08
CA THR A 39 13.30 -15.02 -2.92
C THR A 39 14.08 -14.42 -1.77
N ALA A 40 13.73 -14.79 -0.54
CA ALA A 40 14.47 -14.44 0.66
C ALA A 40 14.19 -15.47 1.77
N ASP A 41 15.01 -15.46 2.81
CA ASP A 41 14.66 -16.08 4.09
C ASP A 41 13.88 -15.06 4.92
N LEU A 42 12.69 -15.45 5.38
CA LEU A 42 11.83 -14.62 6.23
C LEU A 42 11.87 -15.14 7.66
N THR A 43 12.09 -14.23 8.60
CA THR A 43 11.77 -14.41 10.01
C THR A 43 10.58 -13.54 10.38
N VAL A 44 9.56 -14.15 10.98
CA VAL A 44 8.40 -13.47 11.56
C VAL A 44 8.49 -13.53 13.08
N ASN A 45 8.39 -12.38 13.73
CA ASN A 45 8.31 -12.26 15.19
C ASN A 45 6.95 -11.66 15.58
N VAL A 46 6.15 -12.37 16.36
CA VAL A 46 4.89 -11.90 16.93
C VAL A 46 5.01 -11.85 18.45
N ASN A 47 5.07 -10.65 19.02
CA ASN A 47 5.23 -10.44 20.47
C ASN A 47 6.37 -11.27 21.10
N GLY A 48 7.50 -11.41 20.40
CA GLY A 48 8.66 -12.17 20.87
C GLY A 48 8.68 -13.65 20.46
N LYS A 49 7.59 -14.20 19.91
CA LYS A 49 7.57 -15.57 19.36
C LYS A 49 7.99 -15.55 17.89
N GLU A 50 9.02 -16.33 17.56
CA GLU A 50 9.57 -16.37 16.21
C GLU A 50 9.24 -17.64 15.43
N THR A 51 9.06 -17.49 14.12
CA THR A 51 9.06 -18.56 13.14
C THR A 51 9.77 -18.09 11.89
N SER A 52 10.41 -19.00 11.16
CA SER A 52 11.19 -18.64 9.97
C SER A 52 11.01 -19.65 8.84
N GLY A 53 11.25 -19.20 7.62
CA GLY A 53 11.28 -20.04 6.44
C GLY A 53 11.34 -19.23 5.15
N PRO A 54 11.43 -19.90 3.99
CA PRO A 54 11.64 -19.24 2.71
C PRO A 54 10.40 -18.53 2.21
N VAL A 55 10.62 -17.48 1.43
CA VAL A 55 9.58 -16.78 0.68
C VAL A 55 9.92 -16.65 -0.79
N LEU A 56 8.88 -16.59 -1.61
CA LEU A 56 8.93 -16.29 -3.03
C LEU A 56 7.86 -15.23 -3.32
N VAL A 57 8.26 -14.10 -3.92
CA VAL A 57 7.36 -13.03 -4.32
C VAL A 57 7.62 -12.70 -5.78
N LYS A 58 6.68 -13.06 -6.66
CA LYS A 58 6.75 -12.72 -8.09
C LYS A 58 5.78 -11.62 -8.47
N SER A 59 4.56 -11.70 -7.94
CA SER A 59 3.48 -10.75 -8.18
C SER A 59 2.53 -10.73 -6.99
N PRO A 60 1.59 -9.76 -6.91
CA PRO A 60 0.55 -9.74 -5.89
C PRO A 60 -0.24 -11.05 -5.74
N ARG A 61 -0.35 -11.84 -6.81
CA ARG A 61 -1.11 -13.09 -6.86
C ARG A 61 -0.22 -14.33 -6.76
N GLU A 62 1.09 -14.16 -6.82
CA GLU A 62 2.07 -15.25 -6.80
C GLU A 62 3.09 -14.96 -5.69
N VAL A 63 2.62 -15.18 -4.46
CA VAL A 63 3.38 -15.10 -3.22
C VAL A 63 3.30 -16.46 -2.53
N SER A 64 4.46 -17.00 -2.15
CA SER A 64 4.56 -18.21 -1.35
C SER A 64 5.38 -17.91 -0.11
N VAL A 65 4.87 -18.36 1.04
CA VAL A 65 5.53 -18.30 2.35
C VAL A 65 5.44 -19.69 2.95
N GLN A 66 6.54 -20.19 3.50
CA GLN A 66 6.59 -21.49 4.16
C GLN A 66 7.03 -21.31 5.60
N LEU A 67 6.08 -21.33 6.55
CA LEU A 67 6.33 -21.22 7.99
C LEU A 67 5.69 -22.39 8.74
N GLY A 68 6.17 -22.66 9.95
CA GLY A 68 5.63 -23.75 10.78
C GLY A 68 4.24 -23.48 11.37
N ASP A 69 3.79 -22.21 11.36
CA ASP A 69 2.50 -21.79 11.91
C ASP A 69 1.59 -21.28 10.79
N ALA A 70 0.44 -21.93 10.59
CA ALA A 70 -0.43 -21.69 9.44
C ALA A 70 -1.07 -20.29 9.44
N ASP A 71 -1.46 -19.78 10.60
CA ASP A 71 -2.05 -18.45 10.73
C ASP A 71 -1.01 -17.36 10.45
N THR A 72 0.19 -17.50 11.01
CA THR A 72 1.33 -16.61 10.75
C THR A 72 1.76 -16.66 9.29
N GLN A 73 1.77 -17.85 8.68
CA GLN A 73 2.05 -18.02 7.25
C GLN A 73 1.07 -17.26 6.39
N LYS A 74 -0.24 -17.47 6.62
CA LYS A 74 -1.30 -16.78 5.87
C LYS A 74 -1.18 -15.27 6.01
N TRP A 75 -1.02 -14.78 7.24
CA TRP A 75 -0.84 -13.34 7.50
C TRP A 75 0.40 -12.78 6.79
N ALA A 76 1.55 -13.46 6.87
CA ALA A 76 2.78 -13.00 6.23
C ALA A 76 2.64 -12.98 4.69
N GLN A 77 1.96 -13.97 4.12
CA GLN A 77 1.65 -14.03 2.70
C GLN A 77 0.74 -12.87 2.26
N GLU A 78 -0.28 -12.53 3.05
CA GLU A 78 -1.14 -11.37 2.80
C GLU A 78 -0.34 -10.05 2.85
N GLN A 79 0.56 -9.88 3.84
CA GLN A 79 1.42 -8.70 3.94
C GLN A 79 2.36 -8.55 2.73
N LEU A 80 2.99 -9.65 2.30
CA LEU A 80 3.84 -9.66 1.11
C LEU A 80 3.05 -9.40 -0.18
N GLY A 81 1.83 -9.93 -0.27
CA GLY A 81 0.90 -9.62 -1.35
C GLY A 81 0.59 -8.13 -1.41
N MET A 82 0.29 -7.49 -0.27
CA MET A 82 0.08 -6.05 -0.18
C MET A 82 1.31 -5.24 -0.61
N ILE A 83 2.51 -5.63 -0.16
CA ILE A 83 3.77 -5.00 -0.61
C ILE A 83 3.84 -5.10 -2.14
N ALA A 84 3.67 -6.29 -2.72
CA ALA A 84 3.72 -6.47 -4.16
C ALA A 84 2.65 -5.65 -4.91
N VAL A 85 1.44 -5.47 -4.35
CA VAL A 85 0.41 -4.61 -4.95
C VAL A 85 0.92 -3.19 -5.10
N HIS A 86 1.58 -2.63 -4.08
CA HIS A 86 2.02 -1.24 -4.08
C HIS A 86 3.34 -1.02 -4.82
N ARG A 87 4.23 -2.01 -4.79
CA ARG A 87 5.59 -1.93 -5.33
C ARG A 87 5.70 -2.44 -6.76
N GLY A 88 4.82 -3.33 -7.19
CA GLY A 88 4.86 -3.93 -8.52
C GLY A 88 4.77 -2.92 -9.66
N PRO A 89 5.32 -3.25 -10.84
CA PRO A 89 5.28 -2.38 -12.00
C PRO A 89 3.84 -2.17 -12.48
N ARG A 90 3.50 -0.92 -12.81
CA ARG A 90 2.21 -0.53 -13.41
C ARG A 90 2.30 0.87 -14.00
N SER A 91 1.44 1.18 -14.97
CA SER A 91 1.29 2.55 -15.49
C SER A 91 0.32 3.38 -14.64
N PHE A 92 0.39 4.71 -14.81
CA PHE A 92 -0.57 5.62 -14.20
C PHE A 92 -1.98 5.39 -14.77
N GLU A 93 -2.07 5.19 -16.09
CA GLU A 93 -3.29 4.96 -16.85
C GLU A 93 -4.05 3.72 -16.36
N GLU A 94 -3.36 2.62 -16.08
CA GLU A 94 -4.00 1.38 -15.57
C GLU A 94 -4.41 1.49 -14.10
N SER A 95 -3.83 2.46 -13.38
CA SER A 95 -4.02 2.69 -11.95
C SER A 95 -5.11 3.73 -11.68
N ASP A 96 -4.76 4.86 -11.05
CA ASP A 96 -5.70 5.92 -10.71
C ASP A 96 -5.99 6.83 -11.91
N GLY A 97 -5.16 6.79 -12.95
CA GLY A 97 -5.31 7.57 -14.17
C GLY A 97 -6.50 7.16 -15.04
N LYS A 98 -7.10 5.98 -14.83
CA LYS A 98 -8.33 5.57 -15.54
C LYS A 98 -9.59 6.29 -15.06
N TYR A 99 -9.53 6.95 -13.91
CA TYR A 99 -10.66 7.64 -13.32
C TYR A 99 -10.67 9.12 -13.70
N SER A 100 -11.85 9.76 -13.60
CA SER A 100 -11.95 11.21 -13.60
C SER A 100 -11.43 11.76 -12.27
N LEU A 101 -10.67 12.85 -12.34
CA LEU A 101 -9.98 13.45 -11.21
C LEU A 101 -10.45 14.90 -11.03
N THR A 102 -10.70 15.30 -9.79
CA THR A 102 -10.90 16.71 -9.42
C THR A 102 -10.08 17.03 -8.18
N MET A 103 -9.88 18.31 -7.88
CA MET A 103 -9.14 18.74 -6.69
C MET A 103 -9.82 19.85 -5.91
N GLU A 104 -9.50 19.93 -4.63
CA GLU A 104 -9.94 20.95 -3.69
C GLU A 104 -8.73 21.49 -2.93
N GLU A 105 -8.60 22.81 -2.86
CA GLU A 105 -7.56 23.51 -2.10
C GLU A 105 -8.16 24.05 -0.80
N ASP A 106 -8.10 23.23 0.25
CA ASP A 106 -8.66 23.53 1.58
C ASP A 106 -7.62 24.01 2.60
N GLY A 107 -6.38 24.25 2.17
CA GLY A 107 -5.27 24.69 3.03
C GLY A 107 -4.81 23.63 4.04
N HIS A 108 -5.25 22.38 3.91
CA HIS A 108 -4.92 21.33 4.87
C HIS A 108 -3.40 21.04 4.91
N PRO A 109 -2.79 20.79 6.09
CA PRO A 109 -1.34 20.62 6.22
C PRO A 109 -0.77 19.43 5.46
N LEU A 110 -1.59 18.41 5.19
CA LEU A 110 -1.23 17.25 4.35
C LEU A 110 -1.27 17.56 2.84
N GLY A 111 -1.74 18.73 2.42
CA GLY A 111 -1.71 19.19 1.04
C GLY A 111 -3.06 19.08 0.31
N THR A 112 -3.02 19.42 -0.98
CA THR A 112 -4.18 19.51 -1.87
C THR A 112 -4.93 18.18 -1.91
N LYS A 113 -6.25 18.25 -1.76
CA LYS A 113 -7.13 17.08 -1.80
C LYS A 113 -7.49 16.78 -3.24
N LEU A 114 -7.26 15.55 -3.68
CA LEU A 114 -7.69 15.04 -4.99
C LEU A 114 -8.77 13.99 -4.80
N ILE A 115 -9.89 14.15 -5.50
CA ILE A 115 -11.01 13.20 -5.50
C ILE A 115 -10.87 12.31 -6.74
N ILE A 116 -10.92 10.98 -6.54
CA ILE A 116 -10.78 9.98 -7.59
C ILE A 116 -12.16 9.34 -7.83
N HIS A 117 -12.89 9.89 -8.78
CA HIS A 117 -14.28 9.53 -9.03
C HIS A 117 -14.42 8.08 -9.55
N GLY A 118 -15.39 7.34 -9.04
CA GLY A 118 -15.60 5.92 -9.38
C GLY A 118 -14.74 4.94 -8.57
N SER A 119 -13.81 5.43 -7.76
CA SER A 119 -12.98 4.59 -6.85
C SER A 119 -13.34 4.74 -5.37
N ASN A 120 -14.32 5.58 -5.04
CA ASN A 120 -14.68 5.96 -3.66
C ASN A 120 -13.46 6.34 -2.81
N SER A 121 -12.54 7.10 -3.40
CA SER A 121 -11.27 7.46 -2.80
C SER A 121 -10.99 8.95 -2.97
N PHE A 122 -10.25 9.52 -2.01
CA PHE A 122 -9.56 10.79 -2.19
C PHE A 122 -8.14 10.66 -1.66
N TYR A 123 -7.19 11.34 -2.29
CA TYR A 123 -5.81 11.43 -1.82
C TYR A 123 -5.50 12.86 -1.38
N ARG A 124 -4.48 13.03 -0.54
CA ARG A 124 -3.82 14.33 -0.36
C ARG A 124 -2.41 14.28 -0.91
N LEU A 125 -2.04 15.36 -1.59
CA LEU A 125 -0.77 15.47 -2.29
C LEU A 125 -0.02 16.71 -1.81
N LYS A 126 1.27 16.52 -1.51
CA LYS A 126 2.20 17.60 -1.12
C LYS A 126 3.59 17.25 -1.61
N ASN A 127 4.32 18.23 -2.13
CA ASN A 127 5.72 18.06 -2.58
C ASN A 127 5.90 16.89 -3.56
N ASN A 128 5.00 16.79 -4.56
CA ASN A 128 4.99 15.71 -5.55
C ASN A 128 4.91 14.29 -4.96
N ARG A 129 4.23 14.13 -3.82
CA ARG A 129 4.02 12.84 -3.14
C ARG A 129 2.61 12.74 -2.59
N ILE A 130 2.13 11.51 -2.49
CA ILE A 130 0.90 11.19 -1.76
C ILE A 130 1.24 11.18 -0.27
N THR A 131 0.51 11.98 0.51
CA THR A 131 0.65 12.11 1.97
C THR A 131 -0.53 11.48 2.71
N GLN A 132 -1.68 11.37 2.05
CA GLN A 132 -2.85 10.71 2.58
C GLN A 132 -3.59 9.94 1.49
N ILE A 133 -4.08 8.76 1.84
CA ILE A 133 -4.96 7.94 1.00
C ILE A 133 -6.20 7.68 1.82
N ASN A 134 -7.37 7.99 1.27
CA ASN A 134 -8.63 7.59 1.85
C ASN A 134 -9.39 6.73 0.84
N ARG A 135 -10.05 5.68 1.33
CA ARG A 135 -10.91 4.83 0.51
C ARG A 135 -12.04 4.24 1.33
N THR A 136 -13.23 4.24 0.75
CA THR A 136 -14.38 3.49 1.23
C THR A 136 -14.66 2.32 0.32
N MET A 137 -14.63 1.11 0.87
CA MET A 137 -14.94 -0.12 0.17
C MET A 137 -16.34 -0.57 0.55
N ALA A 138 -17.22 -0.61 -0.45
CA ALA A 138 -18.58 -1.15 -0.33
C ALA A 138 -18.83 -2.07 -1.52
N HIS A 139 -19.09 -3.34 -1.26
CA HIS A 139 -19.44 -4.32 -2.28
C HIS A 139 -20.60 -5.19 -1.79
N PRO A 140 -21.55 -5.60 -2.66
CA PRO A 140 -22.62 -6.51 -2.26
C PRO A 140 -22.06 -7.77 -1.60
N GLY A 141 -22.62 -8.16 -0.45
CA GLY A 141 -22.18 -9.33 0.32
C GLY A 141 -20.94 -9.13 1.20
N MET A 142 -20.41 -7.90 1.28
CA MET A 142 -19.31 -7.55 2.20
C MET A 142 -19.74 -6.44 3.16
N THR A 143 -19.35 -6.55 4.44
CA THR A 143 -19.47 -5.46 5.39
C THR A 143 -18.65 -4.26 4.89
N PRO A 144 -19.27 -3.08 4.66
CA PRO A 144 -18.54 -1.91 4.21
C PRO A 144 -17.47 -1.51 5.22
N PHE A 145 -16.30 -1.12 4.73
CA PHE A 145 -15.23 -0.60 5.57
C PHE A 145 -14.55 0.56 4.87
N ALA A 146 -14.07 1.52 5.65
CA ALA A 146 -13.27 2.61 5.16
C ALA A 146 -11.92 2.63 5.87
N PHE A 147 -10.94 3.19 5.19
CA PHE A 147 -9.65 3.42 5.78
C PHE A 147 -9.01 4.73 5.30
N THR A 148 -8.19 5.29 6.17
CA THR A 148 -7.28 6.38 5.87
C THR A 148 -5.86 5.93 6.15
N ILE A 149 -4.96 6.10 5.18
CA ILE A 149 -3.51 5.91 5.34
C ILE A 149 -2.87 7.29 5.37
N ASN A 150 -2.15 7.61 6.44
CA ASN A 150 -1.27 8.77 6.50
C ASN A 150 0.16 8.31 6.23
N VAL A 151 0.78 8.84 5.18
CA VAL A 151 2.18 8.60 4.85
C VAL A 151 3.02 9.63 5.62
N GLU A 152 3.72 9.17 6.65
CA GLU A 152 4.46 10.02 7.58
C GLU A 152 5.88 10.28 7.07
N GLU A 153 6.56 9.22 6.59
CA GLU A 153 7.93 9.30 6.13
C GLU A 153 8.14 8.51 4.83
N SER A 154 9.12 8.96 4.04
CA SER A 154 9.64 8.16 2.93
C SER A 154 11.11 8.49 2.71
N ALA A 155 11.87 7.48 2.33
CA ALA A 155 13.23 7.63 1.83
C ALA A 155 13.22 8.10 0.36
N VAL A 156 14.35 8.67 -0.08
CA VAL A 156 14.63 8.90 -1.49
C VAL A 156 15.53 7.76 -1.97
N THR A 157 15.12 7.03 -3.01
CA THR A 157 15.90 5.93 -3.58
C THR A 157 17.07 6.45 -4.42
N GLN A 158 17.96 5.55 -4.84
CA GLN A 158 19.03 5.88 -5.78
C GLN A 158 18.50 6.48 -7.08
N ASP A 159 17.31 6.06 -7.51
CA ASP A 159 16.62 6.55 -8.71
C ASP A 159 15.86 7.88 -8.49
N GLN A 160 16.11 8.57 -7.37
CA GLN A 160 15.45 9.82 -6.97
C GLN A 160 13.92 9.70 -6.87
N LYS A 161 13.42 8.53 -6.43
CA LYS A 161 12.01 8.25 -6.21
C LYS A 161 11.69 8.15 -4.72
N ASN A 162 10.45 8.42 -4.35
CA ASN A 162 9.96 8.34 -2.98
C ASN A 162 9.55 6.92 -2.62
N LEU A 163 10.12 6.42 -1.54
CA LEU A 163 9.91 5.08 -1.01
C LEU A 163 9.32 5.18 0.39
N THR A 164 8.02 4.92 0.54
CA THR A 164 7.33 4.96 1.84
C THR A 164 8.05 4.09 2.87
N THR A 165 8.39 4.67 4.02
CA THR A 165 9.07 3.98 5.13
C THR A 165 8.25 3.99 6.40
N ARG A 166 7.33 4.95 6.57
CA ARG A 166 6.47 5.02 7.76
C ARG A 166 5.09 5.54 7.40
N TYR A 167 4.07 4.82 7.85
CA TYR A 167 2.69 5.20 7.63
C TYR A 167 1.78 4.60 8.69
N THR A 168 0.64 5.23 8.89
CA THR A 168 -0.39 4.76 9.83
C THR A 168 -1.71 4.57 9.09
N VAL A 169 -2.36 3.44 9.30
CA VAL A 169 -3.66 3.12 8.74
C VAL A 169 -4.72 3.18 9.83
N TYR A 170 -5.77 3.95 9.60
CA TYR A 170 -6.95 4.06 10.45
C TYR A 170 -8.09 3.35 9.73
N TYR A 171 -8.58 2.25 10.29
CA TYR A 171 -9.74 1.54 9.79
C TYR A 171 -10.97 1.97 10.58
N TYR A 172 -12.04 2.33 9.90
CA TYR A 172 -13.25 2.82 10.54
C TYR A 172 -14.50 2.42 9.78
N SER A 173 -15.61 2.42 10.51
CA SER A 173 -16.94 2.19 9.97
C SER A 173 -17.35 3.37 9.08
N PRO A 174 -17.70 3.15 7.79
CA PRO A 174 -18.13 4.24 6.92
C PRO A 174 -19.54 4.76 7.23
N THR A 175 -20.30 4.06 8.09
CA THR A 175 -21.69 4.45 8.41
C THR A 175 -21.76 5.44 9.58
N ASP A 176 -20.95 5.24 10.62
CA ASP A 176 -20.95 6.05 11.84
C ASP A 176 -19.58 6.65 12.20
N GLY A 177 -18.56 6.42 11.38
CA GLY A 177 -17.22 7.00 11.54
C GLY A 177 -16.42 6.41 12.71
N LYS A 178 -16.92 5.38 13.39
CA LYS A 178 -16.22 4.79 14.54
C LYS A 178 -14.94 4.07 14.11
N LEU A 179 -13.87 4.37 14.82
CA LEU A 179 -12.57 3.73 14.64
C LEU A 179 -12.65 2.26 15.08
N ASN A 180 -12.28 1.36 14.19
CA ASN A 180 -12.25 -0.08 14.42
C ASN A 180 -10.85 -0.56 14.80
N ASN A 181 -9.82 -0.07 14.09
CA ASN A 181 -8.44 -0.46 14.32
C ASN A 181 -7.47 0.63 13.82
N VAL A 182 -6.26 0.64 14.38
CA VAL A 182 -5.14 1.43 13.91
C VAL A 182 -3.92 0.53 13.78
N GLU A 183 -3.23 0.63 12.65
CA GLU A 183 -1.99 -0.09 12.40
C GLU A 183 -0.91 0.91 12.01
N SER A 184 0.20 0.92 12.75
CA SER A 184 1.39 1.72 12.44
C SER A 184 2.45 0.85 11.80
N PHE A 185 2.94 1.27 10.65
CA PHE A 185 3.92 0.54 9.85
C PHE A 185 5.27 1.26 9.85
N THR A 186 6.35 0.51 9.98
CA THR A 186 7.71 0.97 9.75
C THR A 186 8.44 -0.02 8.88
N ASP A 187 8.83 0.40 7.69
CA ASP A 187 9.47 -0.42 6.67
C ASP A 187 10.91 0.06 6.41
N THR A 188 11.82 -0.89 6.25
CA THR A 188 13.15 -0.66 5.69
C THR A 188 13.32 -1.49 4.43
N HIS A 189 14.27 -1.07 3.60
CA HIS A 189 14.47 -1.66 2.28
C HIS A 189 15.95 -1.91 2.02
N THR A 190 16.24 -2.92 1.21
CA THR A 190 17.57 -3.20 0.68
C THR A 190 17.53 -3.18 -0.84
N ARG A 191 18.55 -2.59 -1.45
CA ARG A 191 18.66 -2.51 -2.91
C ARG A 191 19.34 -3.78 -3.44
N LEU A 192 18.70 -4.45 -4.38
CA LEU A 192 19.29 -5.56 -5.14
C LEU A 192 19.02 -5.33 -6.63
N GLY A 193 20.10 -5.17 -7.42
CA GLY A 193 19.98 -4.74 -8.81
C GLY A 193 19.28 -3.39 -8.92
N ALA A 194 18.20 -3.34 -9.71
CA ALA A 194 17.36 -2.16 -9.91
C ALA A 194 16.13 -2.09 -8.98
N SER A 195 16.07 -2.95 -7.96
CA SER A 195 14.89 -3.10 -7.10
C SER A 195 15.19 -2.81 -5.63
N ASP A 196 14.42 -1.91 -5.03
CA ASP A 196 14.36 -1.75 -3.57
C ASP A 196 13.37 -2.78 -2.99
N LEU A 197 13.92 -3.83 -2.37
CA LEU A 197 13.20 -4.97 -1.79
C LEU A 197 12.95 -4.75 -0.29
N PRO A 198 11.88 -5.33 0.29
CA PRO A 198 11.64 -5.23 1.73
C PRO A 198 12.79 -5.86 2.52
N ALA A 199 13.33 -5.15 3.49
CA ALA A 199 14.36 -5.66 4.41
C ALA A 199 13.77 -5.93 5.79
N THR A 200 13.03 -4.98 6.34
CA THR A 200 12.21 -5.20 7.54
C THR A 200 10.86 -4.53 7.40
N ARG A 201 9.86 -5.07 8.10
CA ARG A 201 8.58 -4.43 8.35
C ARG A 201 8.22 -4.63 9.81
N ARG A 202 7.83 -3.56 10.49
CA ARG A 202 7.19 -3.61 11.80
C ARG A 202 5.77 -3.10 11.68
N ILE A 203 4.83 -3.85 12.26
CA ILE A 203 3.43 -3.44 12.43
C ILE A 203 3.12 -3.40 13.92
N ILE A 204 2.60 -2.27 14.38
CA ILE A 204 2.10 -2.08 15.75
C ILE A 204 0.60 -1.84 15.67
N SER A 205 -0.18 -2.64 16.40
CA SER A 205 -1.63 -2.59 16.45
C SER A 205 -2.13 -2.80 17.88
N TYR A 206 -3.41 -2.52 18.13
CA TYR A 206 -4.09 -2.89 19.37
C TYR A 206 -5.11 -3.98 19.07
N GLU A 207 -4.84 -5.20 19.51
CA GLU A 207 -5.63 -6.39 19.22
C GLU A 207 -6.06 -7.01 20.55
N ASN A 208 -7.37 -7.27 20.72
CA ASN A 208 -7.90 -8.00 21.89
C ASN A 208 -7.49 -7.46 23.26
N GLY A 209 -7.46 -6.13 23.43
CA GLY A 209 -7.15 -5.52 24.72
C GLY A 209 -5.65 -5.37 25.03
N THR A 210 -4.76 -5.65 24.07
CA THR A 210 -3.32 -5.51 24.24
C THR A 210 -2.65 -4.95 22.99
N VAL A 211 -1.46 -4.37 23.18
CA VAL A 211 -0.59 -3.98 22.06
C VAL A 211 0.03 -5.24 21.48
N THR A 212 -0.06 -5.37 20.16
CA THR A 212 0.58 -6.43 19.39
C THR A 212 1.62 -5.82 18.47
N VAL A 213 2.81 -6.40 18.48
CA VAL A 213 3.91 -6.04 17.58
C VAL A 213 4.25 -7.26 16.72
N LYS A 214 4.17 -7.08 15.40
CA LYS A 214 4.54 -8.08 14.41
C LYS A 214 5.71 -7.54 13.58
N ASN A 215 6.80 -8.30 13.48
CA ASN A 215 7.95 -7.95 12.66
C ASN A 215 8.16 -8.99 11.57
N LEU A 216 8.49 -8.53 10.36
CA LEU A 216 9.05 -9.31 9.27
C LEU A 216 10.51 -8.87 9.09
N THR A 217 11.43 -9.82 9.04
CA THR A 217 12.84 -9.58 8.72
C THR A 217 13.23 -10.48 7.55
N PHE A 218 13.75 -9.87 6.49
CA PHE A 218 14.17 -10.58 5.28
C PHE A 218 15.69 -10.60 5.19
N THR A 219 16.25 -11.76 4.86
CA THR A 219 17.69 -11.94 4.61
C THR A 219 17.91 -12.78 3.37
N ASN A 220 19.15 -12.83 2.88
CA ASN A 220 19.56 -13.67 1.75
C ASN A 220 18.72 -13.45 0.46
N HIS A 221 18.36 -12.19 0.17
CA HIS A 221 17.59 -11.83 -1.01
C HIS A 221 18.28 -12.29 -2.30
N ARG A 222 17.49 -12.85 -3.23
CA ARG A 222 17.91 -13.18 -4.60
C ARG A 222 16.82 -12.75 -5.58
N LEU A 223 17.19 -12.13 -6.69
CA LEU A 223 16.28 -11.88 -7.80
C LEU A 223 16.04 -13.17 -8.59
N LEU A 224 14.89 -13.25 -9.25
CA LEU A 224 14.52 -14.33 -10.17
C LEU A 224 14.86 -14.01 -11.63
#